data_AF-A0A3C0NXT4-F1
#
_entry.id   AF-A0A3C0NXT4-F1
#
_cell.length_a   1.000
_cell.length_b   1.000
_cell.length_c   1.000
_cell.angle_alpha   90.00
_cell.angle_beta   90.00
_cell.angle_gamma   90.00
#
_symmetry.space_group_name_H-M   'P 1'
#
loop_
_entity.id
_entity.type
_entity.pdbx_description
1 polymer ?
#
loop_
_entity_poly.entity_id
_entity_poly.type
_entity_poly.pdbx_seq_one_letter_code
_entity_poly.pdbx_strand_id
1 'polypeptide(L)' 'TGHLVMSTLHTMDASETINRIIGVFPPYHQRQVRIQLASVIKGVVSQRLVPKSDNKGRVPAVEVMLGTARIRECIDDKD' A
#
# COMPACT_ATOMS: atom_id res chain seq x y z
N THR A 1 15.42 11.97 2.15
CA THR A 1 16.05 12.70 1.02
C THR A 1 15.10 13.68 0.34
N GLY A 2 13.78 13.58 0.55
CA GLY A 2 12.80 14.56 0.03
C GLY A 2 12.24 14.23 -1.35
N HIS A 3 12.74 13.20 -2.01
CA HIS A 3 12.26 12.76 -3.32
C HIS A 3 10.87 12.10 -3.22
N LEU A 4 10.03 12.35 -4.23
CA LEU A 4 8.83 11.55 -4.48
C LEU A 4 9.25 10.25 -5.16
N VAL A 5 8.85 9.13 -4.58
CA VAL A 5 9.12 7.79 -5.12
C VAL A 5 7.80 7.14 -5.49
N MET A 6 7.74 6.59 -6.71
CA MET A 6 6.63 5.79 -7.20
C MET A 6 7.15 4.39 -7.51
N SER A 7 6.38 3.37 -7.12
CA SER A 7 6.72 1.96 -7.35
C SER A 7 5.43 1.14 -7.48
N THR A 8 5.56 -0.13 -7.86
CA THR A 8 4.44 -1.04 -8.14
C THR A 8 4.63 -2.38 -7.45
N LEU A 9 3.56 -2.93 -6.86
CA LEU A 9 3.50 -4.27 -6.29
C LEU A 9 2.29 -5.05 -6.87
N HIS A 10 2.35 -6.38 -6.80
CA HIS A 10 1.31 -7.29 -7.28
C HIS A 10 0.36 -7.74 -6.15
N THR A 11 -0.15 -6.78 -5.38
CA THR A 11 -1.06 -7.01 -4.24
C THR A 11 -2.47 -6.54 -4.57
N MET A 12 -3.46 -7.08 -3.88
CA MET A 12 -4.88 -6.87 -4.22
C MET A 12 -5.45 -5.60 -3.59
N ASP A 13 -4.99 -5.23 -2.40
CA ASP A 13 -5.45 -4.09 -1.62
C ASP A 13 -4.31 -3.39 -0.86
N ALA A 14 -4.60 -2.27 -0.23
CA ALA A 14 -3.62 -1.46 0.48
C ALA A 14 -3.01 -2.21 1.68
N SER A 15 -3.81 -2.95 2.43
CA SER A 15 -3.35 -3.69 3.62
C SER A 15 -2.38 -4.81 3.25
N GLU A 16 -2.68 -5.59 2.21
CA GLU A 16 -1.79 -6.62 1.67
C GLU A 16 -0.49 -6.00 1.16
N THR A 17 -0.56 -4.83 0.51
CA THR A 17 0.63 -4.10 0.03
C THR A 17 1.59 -3.78 1.18
N ILE A 18 1.08 -3.22 2.27
CA ILE A 18 1.88 -2.92 3.47
C ILE A 18 2.48 -4.20 4.06
N ASN A 19 1.66 -5.23 4.25
CA ASN A 19 2.13 -6.50 4.82
C ASN A 19 3.16 -7.20 3.93
N ARG A 20 3.02 -7.12 2.61
CA ARG A 20 4.00 -7.67 1.65
C ARG A 20 5.33 -6.94 1.75
N ILE A 21 5.33 -5.60 1.81
CA ILE A 21 6.57 -4.81 1.96
C ILE A 21 7.29 -5.17 3.25
N ILE A 22 6.57 -5.37 4.35
CA ILE A 22 7.18 -5.71 5.64
C ILE A 22 7.65 -7.17 5.65
N GLY A 23 6.86 -8.08 5.06
CA GLY A 23 7.09 -9.52 5.10
C GLY A 23 8.32 -10.01 4.33
N VAL A 24 8.91 -9.22 3.44
CA VAL A 24 10.18 -9.58 2.79
C VAL A 24 11.38 -9.47 3.73
N PHE A 25 11.24 -8.78 4.86
CA PHE A 25 12.31 -8.59 5.82
C PHE A 25 12.26 -9.65 6.94
N PRO A 26 13.43 -10.06 7.48
CA PRO A 26 13.50 -10.95 8.64
C PRO A 26 12.73 -10.40 9.85
N PRO A 27 12.16 -11.25 10.72
CA PRO A 27 11.29 -10.82 11.82
C PRO A 27 11.88 -9.73 12.72
N TYR A 28 13.18 -9.81 13.02
CA TYR A 28 13.87 -8.84 13.87
C TYR A 28 14.03 -7.45 13.24
N HIS A 29 13.89 -7.32 11.90
CA HIS A 29 13.91 -6.04 11.19
C HIS A 29 12.51 -5.46 10.92
N GLN A 30 11.45 -6.27 11.00
CA GLN A 30 10.11 -5.85 10.57
C GLN A 30 9.59 -4.63 11.33
N ARG A 31 9.87 -4.51 12.63
CA ARG A 31 9.49 -3.34 13.43
C ARG A 31 10.14 -2.05 12.91
N GLN A 32 11.44 -2.11 12.61
CA GLN A 32 12.17 -0.95 12.08
C GLN A 32 11.63 -0.56 10.69
N VAL A 33 11.31 -1.54 9.85
CA VAL A 33 10.73 -1.31 8.52
C VAL A 33 9.33 -0.69 8.63
N ARG A 34 8.51 -1.11 9.59
CA ARG A 34 7.19 -0.50 9.87
C ARG A 34 7.31 0.99 10.16
N ILE A 35 8.18 1.35 11.11
CA ILE A 35 8.44 2.75 11.50
C ILE A 35 8.88 3.57 10.27
N GLN A 36 9.83 3.04 9.49
CA GLN A 36 10.32 3.72 8.29
C GLN A 36 9.22 3.91 7.25
N LEU A 37 8.48 2.84 6.93
CA LEU A 37 7.40 2.87 5.96
C LEU A 37 6.29 3.84 6.37
N ALA A 38 5.86 3.81 7.64
CA ALA A 38 4.87 4.74 8.19
C ALA A 38 5.32 6.21 8.03
N SER A 39 6.61 6.50 8.23
CA SER A 39 7.13 7.87 8.13
C SER A 39 7.14 8.43 6.70
N VAL A 40 7.26 7.56 5.67
CA VAL A 40 7.43 8.00 4.27
C VAL A 40 6.22 7.76 3.39
N ILE A 41 5.30 6.85 3.75
CA ILE A 41 4.16 6.49 2.90
C ILE A 41 3.26 7.71 2.62
N LYS A 42 2.96 7.93 1.33
CA LYS A 42 2.02 8.95 0.86
C LYS A 42 0.65 8.38 0.56
N GLY A 43 0.61 7.17 0.02
CA GLY A 43 -0.62 6.42 -0.22
C GLY A 43 -0.36 5.15 -1.01
N VAL A 44 -1.40 4.34 -1.13
CA VAL A 44 -1.42 3.13 -1.97
C VAL A 44 -2.64 3.23 -2.88
N VAL A 45 -2.44 2.91 -4.15
CA VAL A 45 -3.50 2.85 -5.16
C VAL A 45 -3.55 1.43 -5.70
N SER A 46 -4.57 0.67 -5.33
CA SER A 46 -4.77 -0.70 -5.77
C SER A 46 -5.82 -0.73 -6.88
N GLN A 47 -5.50 -1.37 -8.00
CA GLN A 47 -6.33 -1.32 -9.21
C GLN A 47 -6.70 -2.72 -9.67
N ARG A 48 -7.96 -2.90 -10.04
CA ARG A 48 -8.44 -4.11 -10.71
C ARG A 48 -9.31 -3.74 -11.90
N LEU A 49 -8.94 -4.21 -13.09
CA LEU A 49 -9.78 -4.03 -14.27
C LEU A 49 -11.02 -4.93 -14.16
N VAL A 50 -12.21 -4.37 -14.29
CA VAL A 50 -13.48 -5.09 -14.35
C VAL A 50 -14.13 -4.89 -15.72
N PRO A 51 -14.92 -5.86 -16.22
CA PRO A 51 -15.69 -5.67 -17.45
C PRO A 51 -16.60 -4.44 -17.33
N LYS A 52 -16.69 -3.65 -18.41
CA LYS A 52 -17.68 -2.57 -18.48
C LYS A 52 -19.09 -3.15 -18.59
N SER A 53 -20.08 -2.42 -18.10
CA SER A 53 -21.50 -2.82 -18.18
C SER A 53 -22.00 -3.02 -19.61
N ASP A 54 -21.41 -2.31 -20.58
CA ASP A 54 -21.69 -2.45 -22.01
C ASP A 54 -20.96 -3.63 -22.68
N ASN A 55 -20.19 -4.42 -21.91
CA ASN A 55 -19.30 -5.49 -22.38
C ASN A 55 -18.27 -5.05 -23.44
N LYS A 56 -18.04 -3.74 -23.63
CA LYS A 56 -17.09 -3.18 -24.60
C LYS A 56 -15.86 -2.65 -23.87
N GLY A 57 -14.97 -3.57 -23.50
CA GLY A 57 -13.71 -3.27 -22.83
C GLY A 57 -13.77 -3.39 -21.30
N ARG A 58 -12.84 -2.74 -20.61
CA ARG A 58 -12.68 -2.82 -19.14
C ARG A 58 -12.52 -1.43 -18.54
N VAL A 59 -12.90 -1.30 -17.27
CA VAL A 59 -12.74 -0.09 -16.45
C VAL A 59 -12.01 -0.46 -15.15
N PRO A 60 -11.09 0.38 -14.63
CA PRO A 60 -10.47 0.09 -13.33
C PRO A 60 -11.44 0.35 -12.18
N ALA A 61 -11.63 -0.65 -11.33
CA ALA A 61 -12.05 -0.46 -9.95
C ALA A 61 -10.79 -0.09 -9.14
N VAL A 62 -10.83 1.04 -8.45
CA VAL A 62 -9.66 1.62 -7.78
C VAL A 62 -9.94 1.79 -6.29
N GLU A 63 -9.08 1.22 -5.47
CA GLU A 63 -8.99 1.49 -4.04
C GLU A 63 -7.85 2.49 -3.80
N VAL A 64 -8.11 3.51 -2.97
CA VAL A 64 -7.12 4.54 -2.62
C VAL A 64 -7.01 4.65 -1.11
N MET A 65 -5.84 4.33 -0.57
CA MET A 65 -5.46 4.60 0.81
C MET A 65 -4.52 5.80 0.85
N LEU A 66 -4.84 6.81 1.65
CA LEU A 66 -3.96 7.96 1.89
C LEU A 66 -3.15 7.76 3.16
N GLY A 67 -1.88 8.19 3.15
CA GLY A 67 -1.01 8.20 4.32
C GLY A 67 -1.36 9.30 5.32
N THR A 68 -2.57 9.27 5.88
CA THR A 68 -3.01 10.16 6.97
C THR A 68 -2.26 9.85 8.27
N ALA A 69 -2.32 10.74 9.26
CA ALA A 69 -1.70 10.49 10.57
C ALA A 69 -2.18 9.16 11.17
N ARG A 70 -3.49 8.90 11.14
CA ARG A 70 -4.08 7.67 11.67
C ARG A 70 -3.60 6.41 10.94
N ILE A 71 -3.50 6.45 9.61
CA ILE A 71 -2.98 5.31 8.83
C ILE A 71 -1.51 5.05 9.15
N ARG A 72 -0.71 6.09 9.35
CA ARG A 72 0.70 5.93 9.73
C ARG A 72 0.84 5.27 11.10
N GLU A 73 0.02 5.68 12.07
CA GLU A 73 -0.06 5.01 13.38
C GLU A 73 -0.41 3.53 13.24
N CYS A 74 -1.43 3.18 12.43
CA CYS A 74 -1.82 1.79 12.18
C CYS A 74 -0.77 0.94 11.44
N ILE A 75 0.21 1.56 10.77
CA ILE A 75 1.32 0.83 10.11
C ILE A 75 2.44 0.56 11.12
N ASP A 76 2.71 1.54 11.98
CA ASP A 76 3.73 1.48 13.04
C ASP A 76 3.33 0.48 14.14
N ASP A 77 2.12 0.63 14.68
CA ASP A 77 1.58 -0.21 15.73
C ASP A 77 0.72 -1.34 15.14
N LYS A 78 0.98 -2.58 15.55
CA LYS A 78 0.33 -3.78 14.99
C LYS A 78 -0.92 -4.19 15.80
N ASP A 79 -1.28 -3.41 16.82
CA ASP A 79 -2.38 -3.68 17.74
C ASP A 79 -3.65 -2.86 17.41
#